data_AF-H2XTN2-F1
#
_entry.id   AF-H2XTN2-F1
#
_cell.length_a   1.000
_cell.length_b   1.000
_cell.length_c   1.000
_cell.angle_alpha   90.00
_cell.angle_beta   90.00
_cell.angle_gamma   90.00
#
_symmetry.space_group_name_H-M   'P 1'
#
loop_
_entity.id
_entity.type
_entity.pdbx_description
1 polymer ?
#
loop_
_entity_poly.entity_id
_entity_poly.type
_entity_poly.pdbx_seq_one_letter_code
_entity_poly.pdbx_strand_id
1 'polypeptide(L)'
;MLVKDRLEAIEDSKEREQILNEENRNRELFACDEDLTDVFPVSSLRGKCSILHFKRYNEVVGYDMKPDTFFYVLGYNPDTRRLTSTQGEVRVGPSHQWNASTRGIFQKATLPDILPAADREYKKEYEEKIWEPNVNECDLIMYLRSARSMAAFAGMCDGGSPEEGCIIASRDDTTINALNVLFQNKGDARVALQVLVKSPLPLTIERKWTEDQVKRFQKGLRQNGKNF
;
A
#
# COMPACT_ATOMS: atom_id res chain seq x y z
N MET A 1 23.07 24.94 -19.55
CA MET A 1 22.82 23.85 -18.59
C MET A 1 22.03 22.74 -19.26
N LEU A 2 20.82 23.00 -19.77
CA LEU A 2 20.00 22.03 -20.53
C LEU A 2 20.71 21.35 -21.71
N VAL A 3 21.58 22.07 -22.43
CA VAL A 3 22.39 21.48 -23.52
C VAL A 3 23.33 20.42 -22.98
N LYS A 4 23.90 20.54 -21.78
CA LYS A 4 24.80 19.51 -21.22
C LYS A 4 24.03 18.26 -20.81
N ASP A 5 22.95 18.43 -20.06
CA ASP A 5 22.07 17.32 -19.61
C ASP A 5 21.53 16.52 -20.81
N ARG A 6 21.15 17.20 -21.89
CA ARG A 6 20.71 16.58 -23.16
C ARG A 6 21.80 15.74 -23.82
N LEU A 7 23.06 16.18 -23.73
CA LEU A 7 24.20 15.49 -24.32
C LEU A 7 24.68 14.32 -23.48
N GLU A 8 24.49 14.37 -22.16
CA GLU A 8 24.75 13.25 -21.25
C GLU A 8 23.76 12.11 -21.44
N ALA A 9 22.53 12.42 -21.90
CA ALA A 9 21.50 11.43 -22.20
C ALA A 9 21.70 10.69 -23.53
N ILE A 10 22.67 11.09 -24.36
CA ILE A 10 22.97 10.45 -25.64
C ILE A 10 24.32 9.74 -25.50
N GLU A 11 24.31 8.41 -25.51
CA GLU A 11 25.48 7.58 -25.23
C GLU A 11 26.49 7.56 -26.40
N ASP A 12 26.04 7.59 -27.67
CA ASP A 12 26.92 7.58 -28.84
C ASP A 12 27.08 8.96 -29.49
N SER A 13 28.34 9.31 -29.76
CA SER A 13 28.77 10.47 -30.55
C SER A 13 28.14 10.58 -31.94
N LYS A 14 27.89 9.46 -32.64
CA LYS A 14 27.27 9.48 -33.99
C LYS A 14 25.76 9.70 -33.92
N GLU A 15 25.11 9.07 -32.94
CA GLU A 15 23.68 9.26 -32.66
C GLU A 15 23.41 10.71 -32.28
N ARG A 16 24.30 11.30 -31.49
CA ARG A 16 24.26 12.71 -31.12
C ARG A 16 24.25 13.63 -32.33
N GLU A 17 25.07 13.40 -33.34
CA GLU A 17 25.09 14.25 -34.53
C GLU A 17 23.78 14.15 -35.35
N GLN A 18 23.24 12.94 -35.45
CA GLN A 18 22.03 12.66 -36.22
C GLN A 18 20.75 13.17 -35.55
N ILE A 19 20.68 13.13 -34.23
CA ILE A 19 19.52 13.59 -33.43
C ILE A 19 19.56 15.11 -33.24
N LEU A 20 20.76 15.68 -33.19
CA LEU A 20 20.96 17.14 -33.13
C LEU A 20 20.86 17.81 -34.50
N ASN A 21 20.52 17.08 -35.57
CA ASN A 21 20.22 17.69 -36.85
C ASN A 21 19.11 18.75 -36.67
N GLU A 22 19.13 19.79 -37.49
CA GLU A 22 18.24 20.95 -37.29
C GLU A 22 16.76 20.55 -37.37
N GLU A 23 16.43 19.51 -38.15
CA GLU A 23 15.06 19.03 -38.32
C GLU A 23 14.49 18.38 -37.04
N ASN A 24 15.20 17.42 -36.45
CA ASN A 24 14.75 16.74 -35.23
C ASN A 24 14.81 17.68 -34.03
N ARG A 25 15.80 18.57 -33.98
CA ARG A 25 15.92 19.59 -32.93
C ARG A 25 14.72 20.53 -32.87
N ASN A 26 14.09 20.82 -34.00
CA ASN A 26 12.92 21.69 -34.05
C ASN A 26 11.61 20.96 -33.70
N ARG A 27 11.63 19.63 -33.54
CA ARG A 27 10.46 18.79 -33.26
C ARG A 27 10.49 18.15 -31.86
N GLU A 28 11.56 18.34 -31.10
CA GLU A 28 11.71 17.85 -29.73
C GLU A 28 10.98 18.75 -28.74
N LEU A 29 10.17 18.14 -27.88
CA LEU A 29 9.49 18.75 -26.74
C LEU A 29 10.01 18.10 -25.44
N PHE A 30 9.76 18.76 -24.31
CA PHE A 30 10.07 18.22 -22.99
C PHE A 30 8.78 18.12 -22.18
N ALA A 31 8.51 16.95 -21.61
CA ALA A 31 7.35 16.75 -20.75
C ALA A 31 7.60 17.43 -19.39
N CYS A 32 6.74 18.39 -19.03
CA CYS A 32 6.71 18.94 -17.67
C CYS A 32 5.81 18.05 -16.80
N ASP A 33 6.05 18.09 -15.49
CA ASP A 33 5.25 17.35 -14.51
C ASP A 33 3.77 17.77 -14.55
N GLU A 34 2.87 16.85 -14.18
CA GLU A 34 1.41 17.00 -14.31
C GLU A 34 0.83 18.17 -13.49
N ASP A 35 1.57 18.67 -12.50
CA ASP A 35 1.16 19.79 -11.64
C ASP A 35 1.26 21.18 -12.30
N LEU A 36 1.80 21.25 -13.53
CA LEU A 36 1.97 22.48 -14.30
C LEU A 36 0.97 22.58 -15.45
N THR A 37 -0.33 22.58 -15.13
CA THR A 37 -1.38 22.78 -16.12
C THR A 37 -1.77 24.25 -16.25
N ASP A 38 -1.60 24.80 -17.45
CA ASP A 38 -2.13 26.11 -17.82
C ASP A 38 -3.51 25.99 -18.48
N VAL A 39 -4.37 27.01 -18.28
CA VAL A 39 -5.72 27.06 -18.87
C VAL A 39 -5.75 28.09 -20.01
N PHE A 40 -6.12 27.64 -21.21
CA PHE A 40 -6.24 28.49 -22.40
C PHE A 40 -7.63 28.38 -23.04
N PRO A 41 -8.15 29.45 -23.67
CA PRO A 41 -9.42 29.37 -24.40
C PRO A 41 -9.24 28.53 -25.67
N VAL A 42 -10.28 27.74 -26.00
CA VAL A 42 -10.30 26.83 -27.16
C VAL A 42 -10.00 27.54 -28.49
N SER A 43 -10.35 28.83 -28.59
CA SER A 43 -10.03 29.67 -29.76
C SER A 43 -8.53 29.85 -30.02
N SER A 44 -7.67 29.53 -29.05
CA SER A 44 -6.21 29.57 -29.20
C SER A 44 -5.66 28.38 -30.00
N LEU A 45 -6.44 27.31 -30.13
CA LEU A 45 -6.02 26.10 -30.85
C LEU A 45 -6.02 26.36 -32.35
N ARG A 46 -4.88 26.14 -33.01
CA ARG A 46 -4.71 26.34 -34.46
C ARG A 46 -4.71 25.05 -35.27
N GLY A 47 -4.66 23.90 -34.62
CA GLY A 47 -4.58 22.61 -35.27
C GLY A 47 -4.32 21.49 -34.28
N LYS A 48 -4.28 20.27 -34.80
CA LYS A 48 -3.95 19.05 -34.06
C LYS A 48 -2.56 18.59 -34.46
N CYS A 49 -1.73 18.26 -33.47
CA CYS A 49 -0.47 17.57 -33.67
C CYS A 49 -0.47 16.21 -32.97
N SER A 50 0.54 15.39 -33.23
CA SER A 50 0.79 14.13 -32.53
C SER A 50 2.11 14.22 -31.76
N ILE A 51 2.11 13.81 -30.49
CA ILE A 51 3.31 13.82 -29.64
C ILE A 51 3.66 12.39 -29.30
N LEU A 52 4.86 11.94 -29.69
CA LEU A 52 5.35 10.59 -29.44
C LEU A 52 6.33 10.57 -28.26
N HIS A 53 6.20 9.56 -27.41
CA HIS A 53 7.17 9.28 -26.36
C HIS A 53 8.17 8.25 -26.87
N PHE A 54 9.46 8.56 -26.79
CA PHE A 54 10.53 7.61 -27.04
C PHE A 54 11.30 7.34 -25.75
N LYS A 55 11.65 6.07 -25.52
CA LYS A 55 12.39 5.68 -24.33
C LYS A 55 13.84 6.11 -24.41
N ARG A 56 14.39 6.08 -25.63
CA ARG A 56 15.78 6.38 -25.94
C ARG A 56 15.84 7.15 -27.24
N TYR A 57 16.86 7.99 -27.33
CA TYR A 57 17.17 8.81 -28.49
C TYR A 57 17.34 8.00 -29.79
N ASN A 58 17.83 6.76 -29.70
CA ASN A 58 18.05 5.88 -30.85
C ASN A 58 16.75 5.47 -31.56
N GLU A 59 15.64 5.44 -30.83
CA GLU A 59 14.33 5.10 -31.40
C GLU A 59 13.81 6.23 -32.31
N VAL A 60 14.25 7.47 -32.07
CA VAL A 60 13.90 8.64 -32.89
C VAL A 60 14.56 8.55 -34.27
N VAL A 61 15.82 8.11 -34.31
CA VAL A 61 16.61 8.04 -35.56
C VAL A 61 16.00 7.06 -36.56
N GLY A 62 15.41 5.97 -36.07
CA GLY A 62 14.76 4.95 -36.91
C GLY A 62 13.32 5.29 -37.30
N TYR A 63 12.80 6.45 -36.91
CA TYR A 63 11.39 6.79 -37.07
C TYR A 63 11.19 7.89 -38.12
N ASP A 64 10.31 7.62 -39.10
CA ASP A 64 9.93 8.60 -40.12
C ASP A 64 8.93 9.63 -39.57
N MET A 65 9.41 10.85 -39.32
CA MET A 65 8.63 11.92 -38.68
C MET A 65 7.72 12.65 -39.67
N LYS A 66 6.41 12.41 -39.57
CA LYS A 66 5.40 13.17 -40.34
C LYS A 66 5.40 14.67 -39.99
N PRO A 67 4.93 15.57 -40.88
CA PRO A 67 4.99 17.02 -40.68
C PRO A 67 4.38 17.55 -39.36
N ASP A 68 3.29 16.95 -38.85
CA ASP A 68 2.62 17.38 -37.61
C ASP A 68 2.94 16.46 -36.40
N THR A 69 4.11 15.82 -36.42
CA THR A 69 4.56 14.93 -35.35
C THR A 69 5.75 15.52 -34.61
N PHE A 70 5.61 15.56 -33.29
CA PHE A 70 6.62 15.96 -32.32
C PHE A 70 6.97 14.78 -31.44
N PHE A 71 8.04 14.89 -30.66
CA PHE A 71 8.43 13.83 -29.74
C PHE A 71 9.05 14.37 -28.45
N TYR A 72 9.08 13.53 -27.42
CA TYR A 72 9.87 13.79 -26.22
C TYR A 72 10.56 12.51 -25.75
N VAL A 73 11.78 12.67 -25.24
CA VAL A 73 12.57 11.60 -24.58
C VAL A 73 12.74 11.94 -23.10
N LEU A 74 13.04 13.21 -22.83
CA LEU A 74 13.33 13.74 -21.50
C LEU A 74 12.16 14.57 -20.97
N GLY A 75 12.02 14.56 -19.65
CA GLY A 75 11.19 15.50 -18.91
C GLY A 75 11.96 16.78 -18.59
N TYR A 76 11.24 17.85 -18.29
CA TYR A 76 11.80 19.11 -17.80
C TYR A 76 11.22 19.43 -16.43
N ASN A 77 12.10 19.64 -15.45
CA ASN A 77 11.72 20.10 -14.13
C ASN A 77 11.98 21.63 -14.06
N PRO A 78 10.94 22.48 -14.01
CA PRO A 78 11.11 23.93 -14.04
C PRO A 78 11.73 24.51 -12.76
N ASP A 79 11.53 23.87 -11.61
CA ASP A 79 12.08 24.33 -10.33
C ASP A 79 13.61 24.24 -10.33
N THR A 80 14.12 23.12 -10.83
CA THR A 80 15.56 22.84 -10.88
C THR A 80 16.22 23.26 -12.20
N ARG A 81 15.40 23.59 -13.22
CA ARG A 81 15.83 23.89 -14.61
C ARG A 81 16.74 22.81 -15.19
N ARG A 82 16.40 21.55 -14.92
CA ARG A 82 17.14 20.35 -15.37
C ARG A 82 16.26 19.47 -16.25
N LEU A 83 16.92 18.72 -17.13
CA LEU A 83 16.28 17.63 -17.84
C LEU A 83 16.31 16.37 -16.99
N THR A 84 15.22 15.62 -16.97
CA THR A 84 15.08 14.37 -16.24
C THR A 84 14.74 13.23 -17.19
N SER A 85 15.15 12.01 -16.85
CA SER A 85 14.61 10.84 -17.54
C SER A 85 13.11 10.74 -17.23
N THR A 86 12.32 10.43 -18.26
CA THR A 86 10.88 10.14 -18.13
C THR A 86 10.62 8.76 -17.52
N GLN A 87 11.67 7.97 -17.26
CA GLN A 87 11.58 6.65 -16.66
C GLN A 87 12.08 6.66 -15.21
N GLY A 88 11.39 5.89 -14.36
CA GLY A 88 11.92 5.54 -13.05
C GLY A 88 13.25 4.78 -13.19
N GLU A 89 14.25 5.20 -12.43
CA GLU A 89 15.58 4.61 -12.46
C GLU A 89 15.79 3.70 -11.24
N VAL A 90 16.33 2.51 -11.46
CA VAL A 90 16.86 1.67 -10.38
C VAL A 90 18.28 2.11 -10.09
N ARG A 91 18.49 2.71 -8.92
CA ARG A 91 19.82 3.14 -8.49
C ARG A 91 20.59 1.99 -7.86
N VAL A 92 21.79 1.75 -8.38
CA VAL A 92 22.73 0.76 -7.88
C VAL A 92 23.91 1.50 -7.25
N GLY A 93 24.19 1.25 -5.97
CA GLY A 93 25.33 1.84 -5.28
C GLY A 93 25.22 1.72 -3.76
N PRO A 94 26.31 1.93 -3.00
CA PRO A 94 26.33 1.70 -1.54
C PRO A 94 25.33 2.53 -0.73
N SER A 95 24.85 3.66 -1.27
CA SER A 95 23.80 4.50 -0.67
C SER A 95 22.38 3.99 -0.87
N HIS A 96 22.17 3.12 -1.88
CA HIS A 96 20.86 2.60 -2.28
C HIS A 96 20.76 1.09 -2.06
N GLN A 97 21.89 0.40 -1.99
CA GLN A 97 22.00 -1.02 -1.69
C GLN A 97 22.30 -1.23 -0.22
N TRP A 98 21.48 -2.03 0.44
CA TRP A 98 21.76 -2.52 1.77
C TRP A 98 22.80 -3.65 1.70
N ASN A 99 23.97 -3.45 2.28
CA ASN A 99 24.89 -4.56 2.56
C ASN A 99 24.88 -4.84 4.06
N ALA A 100 25.03 -6.12 4.42
CA ALA A 100 24.90 -6.56 5.80
C ALA A 100 26.01 -6.00 6.73
N SER A 101 27.07 -5.45 6.14
CA SER A 101 28.32 -5.11 6.80
C SER A 101 28.49 -3.62 7.14
N THR A 102 27.76 -2.70 6.50
CA THR A 102 28.06 -1.24 6.60
C THR A 102 27.27 -0.51 7.69
N ARG A 103 26.23 -1.12 8.26
CA ARG A 103 25.50 -0.55 9.39
C ARG A 103 25.18 -1.67 10.35
N GLY A 104 26.00 -1.84 11.39
CA GLY A 104 25.96 -2.95 12.35
C GLY A 104 24.54 -3.49 12.57
N ILE A 105 24.27 -4.66 12.03
CA ILE A 105 22.93 -5.23 12.04
C ILE A 105 22.78 -6.12 13.25
N PHE A 106 21.76 -5.85 14.06
CA PHE A 106 21.27 -6.75 15.10
C PHE A 106 20.59 -8.03 14.55
N GLN A 107 20.51 -8.20 13.24
CA GLN A 107 20.02 -9.41 12.58
C GLN A 107 20.40 -9.38 11.11
N LYS A 108 21.38 -10.20 10.70
CA LYS A 108 21.56 -10.57 9.30
C LYS A 108 20.18 -10.96 8.76
N ALA A 109 19.61 -10.14 7.87
CA ALA A 109 18.38 -10.46 7.18
C ALA A 109 18.68 -11.69 6.31
N THR A 110 18.56 -12.84 6.94
CA THR A 110 18.59 -14.12 6.28
C THR A 110 17.21 -14.19 5.66
N LEU A 111 17.14 -14.21 4.33
CA LEU A 111 15.93 -14.68 3.64
C LEU A 111 15.44 -15.88 4.44
N PRO A 112 14.17 -15.91 4.90
CA PRO A 112 13.68 -17.05 5.67
C PRO A 112 14.05 -18.28 4.86
N ASP A 113 14.99 -19.08 5.37
CA ASP A 113 15.38 -20.28 4.66
C ASP A 113 14.07 -21.03 4.41
N ILE A 114 13.95 -21.61 3.22
CA ILE A 114 12.86 -22.52 2.85
C ILE A 114 13.05 -23.83 3.64
N LEU A 115 13.40 -23.72 4.92
CA LEU A 115 13.45 -24.80 5.87
C LEU A 115 12.04 -25.39 5.94
N PRO A 116 11.92 -26.74 5.90
CA PRO A 116 10.67 -27.41 6.20
C PRO A 116 10.09 -26.86 7.51
N ALA A 117 8.77 -26.74 7.59
CA ALA A 117 8.07 -26.14 8.73
C ALA A 117 8.45 -26.75 10.10
N ALA A 118 9.03 -27.95 10.13
CA ALA A 118 9.42 -28.68 11.34
C ALA A 118 10.66 -28.10 12.06
N ASP A 119 11.55 -27.37 11.37
CA ASP A 119 12.83 -26.91 11.95
C ASP A 119 12.81 -25.44 12.41
N ARG A 120 11.64 -24.77 12.34
CA ARG A 120 11.51 -23.40 12.85
C ARG A 120 11.32 -23.43 14.36
N GLU A 121 12.41 -23.28 15.11
CA GLU A 121 12.32 -22.97 16.53
C GLU A 121 11.55 -21.65 16.71
N TYR A 122 10.39 -21.73 17.35
CA TYR A 122 9.51 -20.59 17.57
C TYR A 122 10.18 -19.57 18.49
N LYS A 123 10.50 -18.38 17.95
CA LYS A 123 11.25 -17.33 18.65
C LYS A 123 10.31 -16.42 19.43
N LYS A 124 10.06 -16.76 20.69
CA LYS A 124 9.23 -15.99 21.63
C LYS A 124 9.67 -14.54 21.88
N GLU A 125 10.89 -14.16 21.48
CA GLU A 125 11.42 -12.80 21.68
C GLU A 125 10.73 -11.76 20.81
N TYR A 126 10.32 -12.12 19.58
CA TYR A 126 9.78 -11.17 18.60
C TYR A 126 8.30 -11.39 18.27
N GLU A 127 7.74 -12.53 18.66
CA GLU A 127 6.37 -12.91 18.34
C GLU A 127 5.72 -13.69 19.48
N GLU A 128 4.41 -13.50 19.66
CA GLU A 128 3.55 -14.31 20.52
C GLU A 128 2.56 -15.09 19.64
N LYS A 129 2.50 -16.42 19.80
CA LYS A 129 1.54 -17.27 19.09
C LYS A 129 0.18 -17.06 19.73
N ILE A 130 -0.76 -16.51 18.96
CA ILE A 130 -2.13 -16.22 19.41
C ILE A 130 -3.17 -17.25 18.93
N TRP A 131 -2.81 -18.12 17.98
CA TRP A 131 -3.71 -19.13 17.43
C TRP A 131 -2.93 -20.30 16.80
N GLU A 132 -3.47 -21.51 16.88
CA GLU A 132 -3.03 -22.67 16.10
C GLU A 132 -4.22 -23.59 15.78
N PRO A 133 -4.26 -24.22 14.59
CA PRO A 133 -5.36 -25.09 14.17
C PRO A 133 -5.25 -26.48 14.80
N ASN A 134 -5.43 -26.57 16.13
CA ASN A 134 -5.34 -27.82 16.88
C ASN A 134 -6.71 -28.47 17.18
N VAL A 135 -7.79 -27.96 16.58
CA VAL A 135 -9.17 -28.45 16.76
C VAL A 135 -9.74 -28.90 15.41
N ASN A 136 -10.53 -29.98 15.43
CA ASN A 136 -11.28 -30.43 14.26
C ASN A 136 -12.24 -29.34 13.76
N GLU A 137 -12.40 -29.19 12.45
CA GLU A 137 -13.25 -28.17 11.85
C GLU A 137 -14.71 -28.23 12.33
N CYS A 138 -15.30 -29.42 12.45
CA CYS A 138 -16.66 -29.57 12.96
C CYS A 138 -16.80 -29.07 14.40
N ASP A 139 -15.85 -29.45 15.26
CA ASP A 139 -15.83 -29.03 16.67
C ASP A 139 -15.58 -27.53 16.80
N LEU A 140 -14.71 -26.96 15.97
CA LEU A 140 -14.45 -25.53 15.91
C LEU A 140 -15.71 -24.76 15.50
N ILE A 141 -16.43 -25.22 14.47
CA ILE A 141 -17.68 -24.59 14.02
C ILE A 141 -18.74 -24.66 15.13
N MET A 142 -18.89 -25.81 15.78
CA MET A 142 -19.85 -25.96 16.88
C MET A 142 -19.48 -25.05 18.06
N TYR A 143 -18.20 -25.03 18.45
CA TYR A 143 -17.69 -24.17 19.50
C TYR A 143 -17.95 -22.69 19.23
N LEU A 144 -17.62 -22.21 18.02
CA LEU A 144 -17.84 -20.81 17.64
C LEU A 144 -19.33 -20.45 17.62
N ARG A 145 -20.20 -21.38 17.19
CA ARG A 145 -21.67 -21.18 17.27
C ARG A 145 -22.12 -21.04 18.72
N SER A 146 -21.67 -21.94 19.61
CA SER A 146 -21.99 -21.87 21.04
C SER A 146 -21.49 -20.59 21.69
N ALA A 147 -20.25 -20.17 21.39
CA ALA A 147 -19.67 -18.92 21.90
C ALA A 147 -20.49 -17.70 21.46
N ARG A 148 -20.90 -17.63 20.18
CA ARG A 148 -21.77 -16.56 19.67
C ARG A 148 -23.15 -16.56 20.31
N SER A 149 -23.75 -17.73 20.57
CA SER A 149 -25.01 -17.82 21.30
C SER A 149 -24.89 -17.32 22.75
N MET A 150 -23.77 -17.63 23.42
CA MET A 150 -23.50 -17.10 24.77
C MET A 150 -23.34 -15.58 24.76
N ALA A 151 -22.62 -15.03 23.78
CA ALA A 151 -22.46 -13.59 23.61
C ALA A 151 -23.79 -12.89 23.26
N ALA A 152 -24.62 -13.50 22.40
CA ALA A 152 -25.97 -13.01 22.10
C ALA A 152 -26.81 -12.93 23.37
N PHE A 153 -26.79 -13.98 24.18
CA PHE A 153 -27.54 -14.07 25.42
C PHE A 153 -27.10 -13.02 26.43
N ALA A 154 -25.79 -12.85 26.63
CA ALA A 154 -25.26 -11.79 27.48
C ALA A 154 -25.71 -10.40 27.02
N GLY A 155 -25.64 -10.12 25.71
CA GLY A 155 -26.12 -8.87 25.12
C GLY A 155 -27.61 -8.59 25.32
N MET A 156 -28.45 -9.64 25.43
CA MET A 156 -29.87 -9.51 25.75
C MET A 156 -30.11 -9.30 27.26
N CYS A 157 -29.30 -9.91 28.12
CA CYS A 157 -29.48 -9.84 29.58
C CYS A 157 -29.02 -8.51 30.19
N ASP A 158 -28.06 -7.82 29.57
CA ASP A 158 -27.53 -6.53 30.05
C ASP A 158 -28.42 -5.33 29.68
N GLY A 159 -29.75 -5.54 29.65
CA GLY A 159 -30.74 -4.53 29.28
C GLY A 159 -30.82 -4.23 27.78
N GLY A 160 -30.20 -5.06 26.94
CA GLY A 160 -30.26 -4.96 25.49
C GLY A 160 -31.52 -5.59 24.88
N SER A 161 -31.79 -5.24 23.62
CA SER A 161 -32.84 -5.89 22.83
C SER A 161 -32.32 -7.17 22.17
N PRO A 162 -33.20 -8.04 21.62
CA PRO A 162 -32.76 -9.15 20.77
C PRO A 162 -31.86 -8.71 19.61
N GLU A 163 -32.03 -7.48 19.12
CA GLU A 163 -31.21 -6.88 18.07
C GLU A 163 -29.79 -6.56 18.56
N GLU A 164 -29.64 -6.01 19.77
CA GLU A 164 -28.32 -5.77 20.39
C GLU A 164 -27.58 -7.11 20.61
N GLY A 165 -28.30 -8.16 21.04
CA GLY A 165 -27.75 -9.51 21.15
C GLY A 165 -27.20 -10.04 19.81
N CYS A 166 -27.96 -9.89 18.72
CA CYS A 166 -27.52 -10.28 17.37
C CYS A 166 -26.29 -9.48 16.91
N ILE A 167 -26.26 -8.17 17.18
CA ILE A 167 -25.11 -7.31 16.84
C ILE A 167 -23.87 -7.81 17.57
N ILE A 168 -23.94 -7.98 18.89
CA ILE A 168 -22.80 -8.44 19.72
C ILE A 168 -22.30 -9.81 19.27
N ALA A 169 -23.20 -10.76 19.02
CA ALA A 169 -22.85 -12.11 18.58
C ALA A 169 -22.15 -12.14 17.22
N SER A 170 -22.47 -11.19 16.34
CA SER A 170 -21.93 -11.11 14.97
C SER A 170 -20.62 -10.34 14.88
N ARG A 171 -20.15 -9.71 15.97
CA ARG A 171 -18.89 -8.95 15.97
C ARG A 171 -17.67 -9.85 15.83
N ASP A 172 -16.66 -9.35 15.13
CA ASP A 172 -15.35 -9.98 15.06
C ASP A 172 -14.72 -10.10 16.45
N ASP A 173 -14.88 -9.10 17.32
CA ASP A 173 -14.43 -9.14 18.71
C ASP A 173 -14.86 -10.43 19.44
N THR A 174 -16.13 -10.81 19.28
CA THR A 174 -16.70 -12.02 19.88
C THR A 174 -16.04 -13.28 19.32
N THR A 175 -15.80 -13.31 18.01
CA THR A 175 -15.12 -14.43 17.35
C THR A 175 -13.65 -14.52 17.78
N ILE A 176 -12.94 -13.40 17.81
CA ILE A 176 -11.54 -13.29 18.24
C ILE A 176 -11.40 -13.74 19.70
N ASN A 177 -12.30 -13.29 20.59
CA ASN A 177 -12.32 -13.73 21.98
C ASN A 177 -12.48 -15.25 22.09
N ALA A 178 -13.43 -15.82 21.36
CA ALA A 178 -13.67 -17.26 21.38
C ALA A 178 -12.43 -18.04 20.90
N LEU A 179 -11.76 -17.59 19.85
CA LEU A 179 -10.53 -18.20 19.34
C LEU A 179 -9.38 -18.10 20.36
N ASN A 180 -9.18 -16.93 20.97
CA ASN A 180 -8.16 -16.73 22.00
C ASN A 180 -8.40 -17.64 23.21
N VAL A 181 -9.64 -17.72 23.70
CA VAL A 181 -9.99 -18.60 24.82
C VAL A 181 -9.77 -20.06 24.45
N LEU A 182 -10.13 -20.48 23.23
CA LEU A 182 -9.91 -21.85 22.76
C LEU A 182 -8.42 -22.18 22.69
N PHE A 183 -7.60 -21.27 22.16
CA PHE A 183 -6.16 -21.43 22.07
C PHE A 183 -5.49 -21.49 23.45
N GLN A 184 -5.87 -20.60 24.38
CA GLN A 184 -5.40 -20.61 25.78
C GLN A 184 -5.74 -21.92 26.50
N ASN A 185 -6.82 -22.59 26.10
CA ASN A 185 -7.25 -23.90 26.60
C ASN A 185 -6.79 -25.07 25.71
N LYS A 186 -5.75 -24.87 24.88
CA LYS A 186 -5.09 -25.91 24.06
C LYS A 186 -6.05 -26.65 23.13
N GLY A 187 -7.08 -25.98 22.63
CA GLY A 187 -8.08 -26.57 21.74
C GLY A 187 -9.17 -27.39 22.45
N ASP A 188 -9.20 -27.46 23.79
CA ASP A 188 -10.28 -28.13 24.51
C ASP A 188 -11.55 -27.25 24.53
N ALA A 189 -12.46 -27.51 23.58
CA ALA A 189 -13.71 -26.79 23.42
C ALA A 189 -14.60 -26.83 24.68
N ARG A 190 -14.57 -27.94 25.44
CA ARG A 190 -15.39 -28.08 26.65
C ARG A 190 -14.90 -27.15 27.74
N VAL A 191 -13.60 -27.12 27.98
CA VAL A 191 -12.99 -26.23 28.98
C VAL A 191 -13.12 -24.78 28.54
N ALA A 192 -12.88 -24.49 27.25
CA ALA A 192 -13.02 -23.15 26.69
C ALA A 192 -14.44 -22.58 26.85
N LEU A 193 -15.48 -23.40 26.64
CA LEU A 193 -16.87 -22.99 26.88
C LEU A 193 -17.14 -22.71 28.37
N GLN A 194 -16.58 -23.48 29.30
CA GLN A 194 -16.72 -23.21 30.74
C GLN A 194 -16.07 -21.87 31.13
N VAL A 195 -14.98 -21.49 30.47
CA VAL A 195 -14.34 -20.18 30.65
C VAL A 195 -15.25 -19.07 30.08
N LEU A 196 -15.75 -19.25 28.85
CA LEU A 196 -16.64 -18.27 28.21
C LEU A 196 -17.94 -18.04 29.00
N VAL A 197 -18.51 -19.05 29.66
CA VAL A 197 -19.73 -18.86 30.49
C VAL A 197 -19.50 -17.83 31.60
N LYS A 198 -18.28 -17.71 32.12
CA LYS A 198 -17.95 -16.73 33.18
C LYS A 198 -17.74 -15.32 32.63
N SER A 199 -17.32 -15.21 31.36
CA SER A 199 -17.05 -13.95 30.69
C SER A 199 -17.27 -14.12 29.18
N PRO A 200 -18.53 -14.08 28.72
CA PRO A 200 -18.88 -14.41 27.33
C PRO A 200 -18.52 -13.29 26.36
N LEU A 201 -18.39 -12.06 26.87
CA LEU A 201 -18.02 -10.90 26.11
C LEU A 201 -16.53 -10.62 26.28
N PRO A 202 -15.79 -10.34 25.19
CA PRO A 202 -14.45 -9.77 25.34
C PRO A 202 -14.52 -8.50 26.16
N LEU A 203 -13.40 -8.15 26.80
CA LEU A 203 -13.16 -6.79 27.26
C LEU A 203 -13.10 -5.88 26.02
N THR A 204 -14.25 -5.50 25.50
CA THR A 204 -14.35 -4.49 24.45
C THR A 204 -13.73 -3.21 24.97
N ILE A 205 -13.09 -2.46 24.08
CA ILE A 205 -12.79 -1.06 24.36
C ILE A 205 -14.13 -0.41 24.70
N GLU A 206 -14.37 -0.11 25.98
CA GLU A 206 -15.65 0.41 26.53
C GLU A 206 -16.13 1.71 25.86
N ARG A 207 -15.35 2.27 24.94
CA ARG A 207 -15.59 3.56 24.33
C ARG A 207 -16.51 3.43 23.11
N LYS A 208 -17.76 3.01 23.33
CA LYS A 208 -18.85 3.52 22.48
C LYS A 208 -18.78 5.04 22.64
N TRP A 209 -18.46 5.75 21.56
CA TRP A 209 -18.47 7.21 21.59
C TRP A 209 -19.86 7.69 21.98
N THR A 210 -19.92 8.70 22.85
CA THR A 210 -21.20 9.36 23.13
C THR A 210 -21.74 9.99 21.84
N GLU A 211 -23.05 10.20 21.75
CA GLU A 211 -23.63 10.88 20.58
C GLU A 211 -22.96 12.22 20.27
N ASP A 212 -22.54 12.94 21.31
CA ASP A 212 -21.81 14.20 21.18
C ASP A 212 -20.41 14.02 20.60
N GLN A 213 -19.69 12.95 20.98
CA GLN A 213 -18.40 12.61 20.38
C GLN A 213 -18.56 12.24 18.91
N VAL A 214 -19.61 11.48 18.56
CA VAL A 214 -19.93 11.15 17.16
C VAL A 214 -20.23 12.43 16.36
N LYS A 215 -21.04 13.34 16.89
CA LYS A 215 -21.35 14.64 16.25
C LYS A 215 -20.10 15.49 16.05
N ARG A 216 -19.22 15.55 17.05
CA ARG A 216 -17.94 16.29 16.97
C ARG A 216 -17.02 15.70 15.91
N PHE A 217 -16.90 14.37 15.84
CA PHE A 217 -16.11 13.70 14.81
C PHE A 217 -16.65 13.94 13.41
N GLN A 218 -17.97 13.79 13.20
CA GLN A 218 -18.60 14.08 11.91
C GLN A 218 -18.40 15.54 11.48
N LYS A 219 -18.47 16.47 12.43
CA LYS A 219 -18.17 17.89 12.17
C LYS A 219 -16.70 18.09 11.79
N GLY A 220 -15.77 17.48 12.53
CA GLY A 220 -14.34 17.52 12.23
C GLY A 220 -14.03 16.97 10.84
N LEU A 221 -14.62 15.84 10.46
CA LEU A 221 -14.47 15.24 9.13
C LEU A 221 -14.98 16.16 8.02
N ARG A 222 -16.11 16.85 8.23
CA ARG A 222 -16.65 17.83 7.26
C ARG A 222 -15.78 19.07 7.12
N GLN A 223 -15.16 19.52 8.22
CA GLN A 223 -14.39 20.77 8.24
C GLN A 223 -12.94 20.56 7.79
N ASN A 224 -12.32 19.45 8.21
CA ASN A 224 -10.88 19.22 8.08
C ASN A 224 -10.54 18.05 7.16
N GLY A 225 -11.54 17.36 6.59
CA GLY A 225 -11.32 16.16 5.79
C GLY A 225 -10.78 15.00 6.64
N LYS A 226 -10.03 14.09 6.00
CA LYS A 226 -9.43 12.90 6.62
C LYS A 226 -8.06 13.18 7.23
N ASN A 227 -7.94 14.28 7.98
CA ASN A 227 -6.74 14.61 8.75
C ASN A 227 -6.99 14.25 10.23
N PHE A 228 -6.79 12.97 10.56
CA PHE A 228 -7.17 12.36 11.84
C PHE A 228 -6.21 12.67 12.98
#